data_AF-A0A0D2D0G2-F1
#
_entry.id   AF-A0A0D2D0G2-F1
#
_cell.length_a   1.000
_cell.length_b   1.000
_cell.length_c   1.000
_cell.angle_alpha   90.00
_cell.angle_beta   90.00
_cell.angle_gamma   90.00
#
_symmetry.space_group_name_H-M   'P 1'
#
loop_
_entity.id
_entity.type
_entity.pdbx_description
1 polymer ?
#
loop_
_entity_poly.entity_id
_entity_poly.type
_entity_poly.pdbx_seq_one_letter_code
_entity_poly.pdbx_strand_id
1 'polypeptide(L)'
;MVQTLAQTVEERYRIGSVKLQTTPRPPPVIDFSSFYGDDDHIKANLVEQVKAACLEKGFFQITGHGISEDLQQAMMEQSKDFFALPLGQKERYDQGQFSNTPCKVQCKG
;
A
#
# COMPACT_ATOMS: atom_id res chain seq x y z
N MET A 1 1.80 -10.64 -16.10
CA MET A 1 1.11 -11.95 -16.24
C MET A 1 -0.29 -11.98 -15.61
N VAL A 2 -0.49 -11.54 -14.35
CA VAL A 2 -1.81 -11.60 -13.67
C VAL A 2 -2.93 -10.70 -14.24
N GLN A 3 -2.64 -9.55 -14.84
CA GLN A 3 -3.69 -8.69 -15.44
C GLN A 3 -4.22 -9.21 -16.78
N THR A 4 -3.37 -9.80 -17.61
CA THR A 4 -3.82 -10.51 -18.83
C THR A 4 -4.66 -11.73 -18.49
N LEU A 5 -4.31 -12.39 -17.38
CA LEU A 5 -5.03 -13.54 -16.87
C LEU A 5 -6.42 -13.20 -16.34
N ALA A 6 -6.72 -11.98 -15.88
CA ALA A 6 -8.06 -11.63 -15.37
C ALA A 6 -9.22 -11.84 -16.38
N GLN A 7 -8.94 -11.99 -17.68
CA GLN A 7 -9.92 -12.39 -18.69
C GLN A 7 -10.11 -13.93 -18.80
N THR A 8 -9.27 -14.74 -18.13
CA THR A 8 -9.26 -16.21 -18.15
C THR A 8 -8.93 -16.88 -16.78
N VAL A 9 -9.14 -16.23 -15.62
CA VAL A 9 -8.98 -16.86 -14.28
C VAL A 9 -10.32 -17.15 -13.60
N GLU A 10 -10.94 -18.27 -13.94
CA GLU A 10 -11.83 -18.98 -13.00
C GLU A 10 -11.14 -20.23 -12.42
N GLU A 11 -10.16 -20.83 -13.12
CA GLU A 11 -9.89 -22.25 -12.85
C GLU A 11 -8.71 -22.59 -11.90
N ARG A 12 -8.03 -21.62 -11.25
CA ARG A 12 -6.85 -21.96 -10.43
C ARG A 12 -6.65 -21.25 -9.09
N TYR A 13 -7.65 -20.57 -8.54
CA TYR A 13 -7.55 -20.03 -7.18
C TYR A 13 -8.33 -20.87 -6.16
N ARG A 14 -7.79 -22.04 -5.80
CA ARG A 14 -8.25 -22.78 -4.62
C ARG A 14 -7.45 -22.28 -3.41
N ILE A 15 -7.91 -21.20 -2.76
CA ILE A 15 -7.50 -20.96 -1.36
C ILE A 15 -7.99 -22.19 -0.58
N GLY A 16 -7.07 -22.93 0.04
CA GLY A 16 -7.44 -24.01 0.94
C GLY A 16 -8.43 -23.52 1.99
N SER A 17 -9.43 -24.34 2.32
CA SER A 17 -10.54 -23.99 3.21
C SER A 17 -10.07 -23.72 4.64
N VAL A 18 -9.60 -22.51 4.93
CA VAL A 18 -9.46 -22.01 6.30
C VAL A 18 -10.85 -21.53 6.73
N LYS A 19 -11.50 -22.26 7.65
CA LYS A 19 -12.70 -21.76 8.32
C LYS A 19 -12.30 -20.59 9.22
N LEU A 20 -12.38 -19.36 8.70
CA LEU A 20 -12.29 -18.14 9.49
C LEU A 20 -13.56 -18.02 10.34
N GLN A 21 -13.51 -18.53 11.57
CA GLN A 21 -14.50 -18.26 12.60
C GLN A 21 -13.99 -17.11 13.48
N THR A 22 -14.05 -15.89 12.95
CA THR A 22 -13.83 -14.68 13.72
C THR A 22 -14.89 -13.67 13.35
N THR A 23 -15.52 -13.05 14.36
CA THR A 23 -16.27 -11.81 14.14
C THR A 23 -15.30 -10.80 13.54
N PRO A 24 -15.57 -10.23 12.35
CA PRO A 24 -14.67 -9.27 11.73
C PRO A 24 -14.53 -8.06 12.66
N ARG A 25 -13.36 -7.92 13.29
CA ARG A 25 -13.02 -6.71 14.00
C ARG A 25 -12.20 -5.85 13.04
N PRO A 26 -12.69 -4.66 12.65
CA PRO A 26 -11.92 -3.81 11.75
C PRO A 26 -10.58 -3.45 12.40
N PRO A 27 -9.56 -3.17 11.59
CA PRO A 27 -8.28 -2.70 12.10
C PRO A 27 -8.47 -1.36 12.82
N PRO A 28 -7.68 -1.06 13.87
CA PRO A 28 -7.71 0.25 14.51
C PRO A 28 -7.51 1.36 13.47
N VAL A 29 -8.24 2.47 13.63
CA VAL A 29 -8.03 3.69 12.84
C VAL A 29 -7.48 4.74 13.80
N ILE A 30 -6.31 5.30 13.49
CA ILE A 30 -5.62 6.28 14.33
C ILE A 30 -5.60 7.63 13.61
N ASP A 31 -6.02 8.69 14.28
CA ASP A 31 -5.97 10.05 13.72
C ASP A 31 -4.61 10.70 14.02
N PHE A 32 -3.88 11.02 12.96
CA PHE A 32 -2.58 11.67 12.99
C PHE A 32 -2.67 13.20 12.93
N SER A 33 -3.87 13.79 12.85
CA SER A 33 -4.04 15.26 12.85
C SER A 33 -3.33 15.93 14.02
N SER A 34 -3.40 15.28 15.18
CA SER A 34 -2.77 15.68 16.45
C SER A 34 -1.23 15.73 16.39
N PHE A 35 -0.59 15.01 15.47
CA PHE A 35 0.85 15.03 15.29
C PHE A 35 1.36 16.42 14.85
N TYR A 36 0.53 17.15 14.11
CA TYR A 36 0.90 18.44 13.50
C TYR A 36 0.61 19.66 14.41
N GLY A 37 0.06 19.45 15.61
CA GLY A 37 -0.14 20.50 16.61
C GLY A 37 1.10 20.74 17.49
N ASP A 38 0.99 21.67 18.44
CA ASP A 38 2.09 22.04 19.36
C ASP A 38 1.98 21.42 20.77
N ASP A 39 0.96 20.59 21.04
CA ASP A 39 0.73 19.99 22.36
C ASP A 39 1.45 18.64 22.50
N ASP A 40 2.48 18.61 23.34
CA ASP A 40 3.29 17.41 23.62
C ASP A 40 2.51 16.29 24.34
N HIS A 41 1.51 16.63 25.16
CA HIS A 41 0.69 15.62 25.82
C HIS A 41 -0.20 14.89 24.81
N ILE A 42 -0.77 15.62 23.85
CA ILE A 42 -1.57 15.03 22.78
C ILE A 42 -0.68 14.13 21.89
N LYS A 43 0.53 14.58 21.56
CA LYS A 43 1.51 13.76 20.81
C LYS A 43 1.90 12.49 21.56
N ALA A 44 2.14 12.57 22.86
CA ALA A 44 2.45 11.39 23.67
C ALA A 44 1.30 10.37 23.68
N ASN A 45 0.06 10.84 23.74
CA ASN A 45 -1.11 9.97 23.64
C ASN A 45 -1.23 9.29 22.26
N LEU A 46 -0.92 10.00 21.17
CA LEU A 46 -0.85 9.40 19.83
C LEU A 46 0.20 8.29 19.75
N VAL A 47 1.38 8.50 20.36
CA VAL A 47 2.45 7.48 20.39
C VAL A 47 1.99 6.21 21.10
N GLU A 48 1.30 6.31 22.25
CA GLU A 48 0.78 5.13 22.95
C GLU A 48 -0.31 4.40 22.14
N GLN A 49 -1.17 5.12 21.40
CA GLN A 49 -2.14 4.50 20.49
C GLN A 49 -1.45 3.68 19.37
N VAL A 50 -0.42 4.26 18.74
CA VAL A 50 0.37 3.58 17.69
C VAL A 50 1.05 2.33 18.26
N LYS A 51 1.67 2.46 19.43
CA LYS A 51 2.32 1.35 20.13
C LYS A 51 1.34 0.22 20.46
N ALA A 52 0.17 0.54 21.00
CA ALA A 52 -0.87 -0.44 21.31
C ALA A 52 -1.34 -1.18 20.04
N ALA A 53 -1.60 -0.45 18.95
CA ALA A 53 -2.00 -1.06 17.68
C ALA A 53 -0.93 -2.00 17.10
N CYS A 54 0.34 -1.61 17.17
CA CYS A 54 1.47 -2.45 16.78
C CYS A 54 1.57 -3.73 17.61
N LEU A 55 1.45 -3.63 18.94
CA LEU A 55 1.61 -4.78 19.85
C LEU A 55 0.42 -5.74 19.82
N GLU A 56 -0.81 -5.22 19.68
CA GLU A 56 -2.02 -6.05 19.77
C GLU A 56 -2.50 -6.60 18.44
N LYS A 57 -2.37 -5.82 17.36
CA LYS A 57 -2.93 -6.14 16.04
C LYS A 57 -1.85 -6.36 14.99
N GLY A 58 -0.72 -5.66 15.10
CA GLY A 58 0.36 -5.68 14.10
C GLY A 58 0.07 -4.84 12.86
N PHE A 59 -1.10 -4.20 12.77
CA PHE A 59 -1.49 -3.30 11.69
C PHE A 59 -2.62 -2.36 12.12
N PHE A 60 -2.70 -1.19 11.49
CA PHE A 60 -3.71 -0.15 11.71
C PHE A 60 -3.84 0.72 10.45
N GLN A 61 -4.92 1.50 10.40
CA GLN A 61 -5.15 2.53 9.39
C GLN A 61 -4.88 3.90 10.02
N ILE A 62 -4.48 4.88 9.20
CA ILE A 62 -4.27 6.25 9.65
C ILE A 62 -5.21 7.21 8.91
N THR A 63 -5.63 8.26 9.61
CA THR A 63 -6.34 9.43 9.06
C THR A 63 -5.62 10.70 9.49
N GLY A 64 -5.95 11.86 8.92
CA GLY A 64 -5.34 13.13 9.34
C GLY A 64 -3.81 13.22 9.12
N HIS A 65 -3.24 12.37 8.26
CA HIS A 65 -1.80 12.26 7.99
C HIS A 65 -1.24 13.38 7.07
N GLY A 66 -2.00 14.44 6.82
CA GLY A 66 -1.55 15.63 6.07
C GLY A 66 -1.25 15.44 4.58
N ILE A 67 -1.52 14.25 3.99
CA ILE A 67 -1.36 14.04 2.54
C ILE A 67 -2.68 14.45 1.87
N SER A 68 -2.61 15.35 0.90
CA SER A 68 -3.81 15.86 0.22
C SER A 68 -4.57 14.75 -0.50
N GLU A 69 -5.89 14.88 -0.56
CA GLU A 69 -6.76 13.95 -1.29
C GLU A 69 -6.43 13.94 -2.80
N ASP A 70 -6.13 15.11 -3.38
CA ASP A 70 -5.71 15.24 -4.77
C ASP A 70 -4.47 14.39 -5.10
N LEU A 71 -3.47 14.39 -4.20
CA LEU A 71 -2.25 13.59 -4.41
C LEU A 71 -2.54 12.09 -4.28
N GLN A 72 -3.39 11.70 -3.34
CA GLN A 72 -3.83 10.31 -3.19
C GLN A 72 -4.57 9.85 -4.45
N GLN A 73 -5.48 10.67 -4.98
CA GLN A 73 -6.21 10.38 -6.20
C GLN A 73 -5.27 10.30 -7.41
N ALA A 74 -4.38 11.26 -7.59
CA ALA A 74 -3.40 11.26 -8.67
C ALA A 74 -2.51 10.02 -8.63
N MET A 75 -2.05 9.60 -7.44
CA MET A 75 -1.28 8.36 -7.29
C MET A 75 -2.07 7.12 -7.75
N MET A 76 -3.35 7.05 -7.38
CA MET A 76 -4.22 5.94 -7.78
C MET A 76 -4.52 5.96 -9.29
N GLU A 77 -4.66 7.13 -9.90
CA GLU A 77 -4.82 7.30 -11.34
C GLU A 77 -3.56 6.88 -12.09
N GLN A 78 -2.38 7.33 -11.68
CA GLN A 78 -1.11 6.93 -12.29
C GLN A 78 -0.86 5.42 -12.20
N SER A 79 -1.26 4.79 -11.08
CA SER A 79 -1.22 3.33 -10.94
C SER A 79 -2.11 2.65 -11.99
N LYS A 80 -3.36 3.11 -12.15
CA LYS A 80 -4.28 2.59 -13.17
C LYS A 80 -3.70 2.76 -14.58
N ASP A 81 -3.19 3.94 -14.90
CA ASP A 81 -2.61 4.26 -16.21
C ASP A 81 -1.41 3.37 -16.53
N PHE A 82 -0.48 3.21 -15.58
CA PHE A 82 0.67 2.32 -15.73
C PHE A 82 0.23 0.88 -16.01
N PHE A 83 -0.75 0.37 -15.26
CA PHE A 83 -1.23 -0.99 -15.43
C PHE A 83 -2.11 -1.18 -16.66
N ALA A 84 -2.68 -0.12 -17.23
CA ALA A 84 -3.37 -0.12 -18.51
C ALA A 84 -2.42 -0.19 -19.72
N LEU A 85 -1.12 0.09 -19.54
CA LEU A 85 -0.14 -0.01 -20.62
C LEU A 85 -0.05 -1.45 -21.21
N PRO A 86 0.29 -1.58 -22.50
CA PRO A 86 0.55 -2.88 -23.12
C PRO A 86 1.63 -3.67 -22.38
N LEU A 87 1.52 -5.01 -22.38
CA LEU A 87 2.44 -5.90 -21.66
C LEU A 87 3.90 -5.61 -21.99
N GLY A 88 4.25 -5.50 -23.28
CA GLY A 88 5.63 -5.22 -23.70
C GLY A 88 6.18 -3.88 -23.20
N GLN A 89 5.33 -2.89 -22.90
CA GLN A 89 5.78 -1.65 -22.28
C GLN A 89 6.03 -1.80 -20.78
N LYS A 90 5.23 -2.62 -20.09
CA LYS A 90 5.37 -2.93 -18.65
C LYS A 90 6.58 -3.84 -18.38
N GLU A 91 6.86 -4.78 -19.26
CA GLU A 91 8.01 -5.71 -19.15
C GLU A 91 9.36 -5.01 -19.23
N ARG A 92 9.42 -3.77 -19.74
CA ARG A 92 10.64 -2.94 -19.68
C ARG A 92 11.08 -2.63 -18.25
N TYR A 93 10.21 -2.80 -17.26
CA TYR A 93 10.48 -2.57 -15.84
C TYR A 93 10.66 -3.88 -15.06
N ASP A 94 10.69 -5.03 -15.73
CA ASP A 94 10.91 -6.33 -15.08
C ASP A 94 12.38 -6.50 -14.66
N GLN A 95 12.61 -6.78 -13.37
CA GLN A 95 13.95 -6.95 -12.79
C GLN A 95 14.75 -8.09 -13.44
N GLY A 96 14.06 -9.12 -13.96
CA GLY A 96 14.71 -10.23 -14.70
C GLY A 96 15.50 -9.77 -15.94
N GLN A 97 15.08 -8.66 -16.55
CA GLN A 97 15.72 -8.08 -17.74
C GLN A 97 16.98 -7.24 -17.41
N PHE A 98 17.18 -6.87 -16.14
CA PHE A 98 18.32 -6.03 -15.71
C PHE A 98 19.51 -6.83 -15.17
N SER A 99 19.41 -8.16 -15.09
CA SER A 99 20.45 -9.04 -14.53
C SER A 99 21.82 -8.99 -15.24
N ASN A 100 21.92 -8.38 -16.43
CA ASN A 100 23.17 -8.16 -17.16
C ASN A 100 23.43 -6.71 -17.60
N THR A 101 22.63 -5.73 -17.14
CA THR A 101 22.81 -4.33 -17.54
C THR A 101 23.19 -3.49 -16.31
N PRO A 102 24.38 -2.86 -16.28
CA PRO A 102 24.74 -1.94 -15.20
C PRO A 102 23.68 -0.86 -15.07
N CYS A 103 23.15 -0.71 -13.86
CA CYS A 103 22.13 0.27 -13.54
C CYS A 103 22.66 1.69 -13.82
N LYS A 104 22.31 2.27 -14.98
CA LYS A 104 22.58 3.68 -15.28
C LYS A 104 21.47 4.53 -14.69
N VAL A 105 21.44 4.63 -13.36
CA VAL A 105 20.65 5.67 -12.69
C VAL A 105 21.34 7.00 -13.00
N GLN A 106 20.86 7.71 -14.01
CA GLN A 106 21.15 9.13 -14.16
C GLN A 106 20.23 9.89 -13.20
N CYS A 107 20.62 9.97 -11.93
CA CYS A 107 20.14 11.05 -11.07
C CYS A 107 20.74 12.35 -11.61
N LYS A 108 19.93 13.16 -12.31
CA LYS A 108 20.26 14.56 -12.51
C LYS A 108 19.85 15.29 -11.24
N GLY A 109 20.84 15.74 -10.47
CA GLY A 109 20.70 16.80 -9.49
C GLY A 109 20.56 18.16 -10.17
#